data_AF-A0A953HAW4-F1
#
_entry.id   AF-A0A953HAW4-F1
#
_cell.length_a   1.000
_cell.length_b   1.000
_cell.length_c   1.000
_cell.angle_alpha   90.00
_cell.angle_beta   90.00
_cell.angle_gamma   90.00
#
_symmetry.space_group_name_H-M   'P 1'
#
loop_
_entity.id
_entity.type
_entity.pdbx_description
1 polymer ?
#
loop_
_entity_poly.entity_id
_entity_poly.type
_entity_poly.pdbx_seq_one_letter_code
_entity_poly.pdbx_strand_id
1 'polypeptide(L)'
;MCSYNSSQIIKSFLENDFVPEGQPDLSKVEYEIIQCAEKGLSITQSAAYLGRSPNTIAVYRSKIIKKFNCSSINQVCVKLKGKDQDMLR
;
A
#
# COMPACT_ATOMS: atom_id res chain seq x y z
N MET A 1 14.20 -29.81 -13.40
CA MET A 1 13.60 -29.01 -14.50
C MET A 1 13.53 -27.57 -14.04
N CYS A 2 14.43 -26.72 -14.54
CA CYS A 2 14.33 -25.27 -14.36
C CYS A 2 13.59 -24.70 -15.57
N SER A 3 12.56 -23.88 -15.36
CA SER A 3 12.20 -22.83 -16.32
C SER A 3 11.45 -21.72 -15.60
N TYR A 4 12.22 -20.70 -15.24
CA TYR A 4 11.77 -19.32 -15.24
C TYR A 4 11.12 -19.01 -16.59
N ASN A 5 9.96 -18.36 -16.59
CA ASN A 5 9.45 -17.71 -17.79
C ASN A 5 9.11 -16.24 -17.49
N SER A 6 9.95 -15.39 -18.07
CA SER A 6 9.82 -13.95 -18.22
C SER A 6 8.55 -13.59 -18.97
N SER A 7 7.88 -12.53 -18.52
CA SER A 7 7.19 -11.60 -19.41
C SER A 7 7.27 -10.22 -18.78
N GLN A 8 8.17 -9.40 -19.33
CA GLN A 8 8.30 -7.99 -19.07
C GLN A 8 7.12 -7.21 -19.68
N ILE A 9 7.07 -5.92 -19.33
CA ILE A 9 6.40 -4.79 -19.99
C ILE A 9 4.98 -4.50 -19.48
N ILE A 10 4.87 -3.48 -18.61
CA ILE A 10 4.15 -2.21 -18.85
C ILE A 10 4.63 -1.18 -17.80
N LYS A 11 5.37 -0.16 -18.30
CA LYS A 11 5.58 1.20 -17.77
C LYS A 11 6.36 1.30 -16.44
N SER A 12 7.61 1.76 -16.37
CA SER A 12 8.22 2.93 -17.05
C SER A 12 7.27 4.12 -17.13
N PHE A 13 6.84 4.65 -15.98
CA PHE A 13 6.37 6.04 -15.82
C PHE A 13 6.05 6.32 -14.34
N LEU A 14 7.05 6.75 -13.57
CA LEU A 14 6.98 7.83 -12.57
C LEU A 14 8.37 8.00 -11.95
N GLU A 15 9.35 8.37 -12.77
CA GLU A 15 10.39 9.27 -12.30
C GLU A 15 9.73 10.66 -12.30
N ASN A 16 9.45 11.22 -11.12
CA ASN A 16 9.75 12.62 -10.79
C ASN A 16 9.18 12.97 -9.39
N ASP A 17 10.11 13.29 -8.50
CA ASP A 17 10.09 14.47 -7.64
C ASP A 17 9.00 14.58 -6.56
N PHE A 18 9.33 14.04 -5.38
CA PHE A 18 9.42 14.78 -4.10
C PHE A 18 9.34 13.77 -2.93
N VAL A 19 10.50 13.33 -2.42
CA VAL A 19 10.56 12.47 -1.23
C VAL A 19 11.00 13.33 -0.03
N PRO A 20 10.09 13.77 0.85
CA PRO A 20 10.50 14.27 2.15
C PRO A 20 11.08 13.11 2.95
N GLU A 21 12.31 13.29 3.46
CA GLU A 21 13.09 12.28 4.15
C GLU A 21 12.29 11.59 5.27
N GLY A 22 12.18 10.25 5.21
CA GLY A 22 11.64 9.43 6.31
C GLY A 22 10.25 8.81 6.12
N GLN A 23 9.71 8.75 4.90
CA GLN A 23 8.50 7.97 4.59
C GLN A 23 8.76 6.88 3.53
N PRO A 24 8.27 5.65 3.72
CA PRO A 24 8.29 4.66 2.66
C PRO A 24 7.33 5.08 1.55
N ASP A 25 7.86 5.32 0.35
CA ASP A 25 7.17 5.84 -0.84
C ASP A 25 5.91 5.04 -1.21
N LEU A 26 4.75 5.39 -0.65
CA LEU A 26 3.49 4.67 -0.86
C LEU A 26 3.03 4.87 -2.30
N SER A 27 2.92 3.79 -3.07
CA SER A 27 2.27 3.87 -4.37
C SER A 27 0.80 4.25 -4.19
N LYS A 28 0.20 4.93 -5.18
CA LYS A 28 -1.22 5.32 -5.18
C LYS A 28 -2.14 4.15 -4.77
N VAL A 29 -1.85 2.95 -5.28
CA VAL A 29 -2.60 1.72 -4.96
C VAL A 29 -2.45 1.32 -3.49
N GLU A 30 -1.25 1.46 -2.91
CA GLU A 30 -1.02 1.15 -1.50
C GLU A 30 -1.79 2.12 -0.59
N TYR A 31 -1.82 3.40 -0.96
CA TYR A 31 -2.57 4.42 -0.25
C TYR A 31 -4.08 4.17 -0.30
N GLU A 32 -4.63 3.86 -1.48
CA GLU A 32 -6.04 3.52 -1.64
C GLU A 32 -6.45 2.29 -0.80
N ILE A 33 -5.57 1.29 -0.69
CA ILE A 33 -5.80 0.09 0.14
C ILE A 33 -5.79 0.44 1.63
N ILE A 34 -4.90 1.34 2.06
CA ILE A 34 -4.86 1.84 3.43
C ILE A 34 -6.13 2.63 3.76
N GLN A 35 -6.57 3.51 2.87
CA GLN A 35 -7.83 4.25 3.04
C GLN A 35 -9.03 3.32 3.13
N CYS A 36 -9.04 2.24 2.33
CA CYS A 36 -10.09 1.22 2.45
C CYS A 36 -10.05 0.53 3.82
N ALA A 37 -8.85 0.18 4.30
CA ALA A 37 -8.67 -0.43 5.62
C ALA A 37 -9.08 0.53 6.76
N GLU A 38 -8.82 1.83 6.61
CA GLU A 38 -9.22 2.85 7.58
C GLU A 38 -10.74 2.95 7.71
N LYS A 39 -11.47 2.80 6.60
CA LYS A 39 -12.94 2.74 6.59
C LYS A 39 -13.51 1.41 7.12
N GLY A 40 -12.66 0.49 7.57
CA GLY A 40 -13.07 -0.84 8.03
C GLY A 40 -13.44 -1.82 6.91
N LEU A 41 -13.09 -1.52 5.65
CA LEU A 41 -13.43 -2.39 4.53
C LEU A 41 -12.62 -3.69 4.57
N SER A 42 -13.33 -4.80 4.41
CA SER A 42 -12.72 -6.13 4.26
C SER A 42 -11.93 -6.25 2.95
N ILE A 43 -11.08 -7.28 2.82
CA ILE A 43 -10.29 -7.53 1.59
C ILE A 43 -11.19 -7.58 0.35
N THR A 44 -12.29 -8.34 0.44
CA THR A 44 -13.25 -8.50 -0.66
C THR A 44 -13.97 -7.20 -1.00
N GLN A 45 -14.30 -6.38 0.00
CA GLN A 45 -14.95 -5.08 -0.21
C GLN A 45 -13.96 -4.08 -0.82
N SER A 46 -12.72 -4.07 -0.35
CA SER A 46 -11.63 -3.26 -0.91
C SER A 46 -11.33 -3.67 -2.36
N ALA A 47 -11.36 -4.97 -2.65
CA ALA A 47 -11.20 -5.53 -3.98
C ALA A 47 -12.31 -5.06 -4.93
N ALA A 48 -13.56 -5.12 -4.49
CA ALA A 48 -14.70 -4.61 -5.24
C ALA A 48 -14.61 -3.09 -5.46
N TYR A 49 -14.25 -2.34 -4.42
CA TYR A 49 -14.14 -0.88 -4.46
C TYR A 49 -13.03 -0.39 -5.40
N LEU A 50 -11.89 -1.09 -5.42
CA LEU A 50 -10.73 -0.73 -6.24
C LEU A 50 -10.72 -1.41 -7.62
N GLY A 51 -11.70 -2.26 -7.91
CA GLY A 51 -11.75 -3.05 -9.15
C GLY A 51 -10.54 -3.98 -9.31
N ARG A 52 -10.07 -4.60 -8.21
CA ARG A 52 -8.90 -5.48 -8.19
C ARG A 52 -9.25 -6.86 -7.65
N SER A 53 -8.41 -7.85 -7.96
CA SER A 53 -8.57 -9.19 -7.39
C SER A 53 -8.30 -9.19 -5.87
N PRO A 54 -9.06 -9.94 -5.06
CA PRO A 54 -8.85 -10.02 -3.61
C PRO A 54 -7.45 -10.53 -3.25
N ASN A 55 -6.88 -11.42 -4.07
CA ASN A 55 -5.50 -11.90 -3.91
C ASN A 55 -4.48 -10.76 -4.07
N THR A 56 -4.71 -9.86 -5.03
CA THR A 56 -3.87 -8.67 -5.23
C THR A 56 -3.90 -7.76 -4.01
N ILE A 57 -5.08 -7.52 -3.44
CA ILE A 57 -5.24 -6.73 -2.21
C ILE A 57 -4.52 -7.38 -1.02
N ALA A 58 -4.59 -8.71 -0.87
CA ALA A 58 -3.88 -9.44 0.18
C ALA A 58 -2.36 -9.31 0.07
N VAL A 59 -1.82 -9.41 -1.16
CA VAL A 59 -0.39 -9.21 -1.43
C VAL A 59 0.02 -7.77 -1.10
N TYR A 60 -0.74 -6.77 -1.55
CA TYR A 60 -0.45 -5.37 -1.23
C TYR A 60 -0.52 -5.09 0.27
N ARG A 61 -1.53 -5.60 1.00
CA ARG A 61 -1.59 -5.49 2.46
C ARG A 61 -0.35 -6.06 3.12
N SER A 62 0.12 -7.22 2.68
CA SER A 62 1.35 -7.84 3.20
C SER A 62 2.59 -7.00 2.92
N LYS A 63 2.69 -6.41 1.72
CA LYS A 63 3.79 -5.49 1.37
C LYS A 63 3.76 -4.23 2.24
N ILE A 64 2.60 -3.60 2.38
CA ILE A 64 2.40 -2.41 3.22
C ILE A 64 2.81 -2.70 4.67
N ILE A 65 2.33 -3.81 5.25
CA ILE A 65 2.67 -4.21 6.62
C ILE A 65 4.19 -4.38 6.80
N LYS A 66 4.88 -5.03 5.85
CA LYS A 66 6.34 -5.17 5.85
C LYS A 66 7.06 -3.83 5.72
N LYS A 67 6.56 -2.96 4.83
CA LYS A 67 7.15 -1.64 4.53
C LYS A 67 7.09 -0.69 5.72
N PHE A 68 6.03 -0.77 6.52
CA PHE A 68 5.84 0.04 7.73
C PHE A 68 6.37 -0.63 9.01
N ASN A 69 6.91 -1.84 8.89
CA ASN A 69 7.35 -2.70 10.00
C ASN A 69 6.26 -2.83 11.08
N CYS A 70 5.04 -3.12 10.65
CA CYS A 70 3.89 -3.29 11.53
C CYS A 70 3.47 -4.76 11.58
N SER A 71 2.66 -5.14 12.56
CA SER A 71 2.07 -6.50 12.63
C SER A 71 0.71 -6.58 11.95
N SER A 72 0.07 -5.45 11.65
CA SER A 72 -1.30 -5.41 11.10
C SER A 72 -1.56 -4.12 10.33
N ILE A 73 -2.48 -4.16 9.37
CA ILE A 73 -2.88 -2.97 8.58
C ILE A 73 -3.49 -1.87 9.46
N ASN A 74 -4.16 -2.24 10.56
CA ASN A 74 -4.66 -1.27 11.54
C ASN A 74 -3.53 -0.49 12.21
N GLN A 75 -2.41 -1.14 12.56
CA GLN A 75 -1.26 -0.44 13.11
C GLN A 75 -0.65 0.52 12.08
N VAL A 76 -0.65 0.15 10.80
CA VAL A 76 -0.21 1.05 9.73
C VAL A 76 -1.11 2.29 9.65
N CYS A 77 -2.43 2.11 9.69
CA CYS A 77 -3.39 3.21 9.70
C CYS A 77 -3.20 4.12 10.93
N VAL A 78 -3.03 3.56 12.13
CA VAL A 78 -2.74 4.33 13.35
C VAL A 78 -1.42 5.10 13.24
N LYS A 79 -0.37 4.46 12.69
CA LYS A 79 0.96 5.08 12.51
C LYS A 79 0.95 6.20 11.47
N LEU A 80 0.07 6.11 10.46
CA LEU A 80 -0.16 7.18 9.51
C LEU A 80 -0.96 8.34 10.14
N LYS A 81 -2.03 8.05 10.88
CA LYS A 81 -2.81 9.05 11.62
C LYS A 81 -2.00 9.79 12.69
N GLY A 82 -1.10 9.09 13.36
CA GLY A 82 -0.22 9.68 14.37
C GLY A 82 0.74 10.72 13.81
N LYS A 83 1.06 10.68 12.50
CA LYS A 83 1.91 11.68 11.85
C LYS A 83 1.15 12.97 11.48
N ASP A 84 -0.16 12.91 11.28
CA ASP A 84 -0.98 14.11 11.00
C ASP A 84 -1.01 15.09 12.19
N GLN A 85 -0.81 14.60 13.41
CA GLN A 85 -0.82 15.42 14.64
C GLN A 85 0.49 16.19 14.89
N ASP A 86 1.59 15.87 14.20
CA ASP A 86 2.90 16.53 14.42
C ASP A 86 3.10 17.79 13.56
N MET A 87 2.14 18.14 12.69
CA MET A 87 2.19 19.36 11.85
C MET A 87 1.46 20.57 12.46
N LEU A 88 0.95 20.46 13.70
CA LEU A 88 0.22 21.54 14.38
C LEU A 88 0.85 21.93 15.73
N ARG A 89 2.18 22.01 15.80
CA ARG A 89 2.88 22.48 17.01
C ARG A 89 4.00 23.46 16.69
#